data_AF-A0A8J3ZFB5-F1
#
_entry.id   AF-A0A8J3ZFB5-F1
#
_cell.length_a   1.000
_cell.length_b   1.000
_cell.length_c   1.000
_cell.angle_alpha   90.00
_cell.angle_beta   90.00
_cell.angle_gamma   90.00
#
_symmetry.space_group_name_H-M   'P 1'
#
loop_
_entity.id
_entity.type
_entity.pdbx_description
1 polymer ?
#
loop_
_entity_poly.entity_id
_entity_poly.type
_entity_poly.pdbx_seq_one_letter_code
_entity_poly.pdbx_strand_id
1 'polypeptide(L)'
;MNSGVQVPESGDGKRSTSALGRTVVADALSAVDPVGARGVRSETSWRQAYIVHFRRLVEAGLDSRDAALSIARDGLDSLYRHMTYDDKPIGELGGFDGDPLGTRTVAGAGEPQRDLVVPYRGDRLTGDDLHRQLDRWIADGIVEPSFVEAIRAVMANPDWLDLTDRRVVVLGAGAEMGPLISLLRWGADVVAVDLPRPAVWERVLGVAARHAGNLTVPVHRDTKDLAQGAGADLVSDLPRVAAWITAIDGPLVLGNYVYADGATNLRVSMAVDVLTTSLMKERPETALAFLATPTDVFAVPAEAVAEADRRYRDRSGLGRLKRPVRLLSGGRLLSRNYPPGAEPGVHDALVPQQGPNYALAKRLQRWRAAVARDAGTAVSLNVAPATRTRSVVRNRALAAAYAGAHRFGIEVFEPATSNTLMAALLVHDLRAPVPAHDHPWRDEAYAAAHGGLWRQAYSPRSALGLAVFLGLGSTRG
;
A
#
# COMPACT_ATOMS: atom_id res chain seq x y z
N MET A 1 7.10 -16.30 -26.12
CA MET A 1 7.30 -14.84 -26.19
C MET A 1 6.62 -14.27 -24.97
N ASN A 2 7.37 -13.63 -24.07
CA ASN A 2 6.76 -12.91 -22.96
C ASN A 2 6.30 -11.57 -23.53
N SER A 3 5.01 -11.26 -23.46
CA SER A 3 4.47 -9.95 -23.80
C SER A 3 4.31 -9.08 -22.54
N GLY A 4 4.15 -7.78 -22.74
CA GLY A 4 3.85 -6.80 -21.71
C GLY A 4 5.06 -6.23 -20.98
N VAL A 5 4.81 -5.62 -19.81
CA VAL A 5 5.84 -4.97 -18.98
C VAL A 5 6.84 -5.96 -18.43
N GLN A 6 8.14 -5.71 -18.59
CA GLN A 6 9.23 -6.62 -18.23
C GLN A 6 10.48 -5.93 -17.67
N VAL A 7 11.27 -6.71 -16.93
CA VAL A 7 12.67 -6.40 -16.64
C VAL A 7 13.49 -6.79 -17.86
N PRO A 8 14.37 -5.94 -18.41
CA PRO A 8 15.08 -6.22 -19.65
C PRO A 8 16.00 -7.44 -19.53
N GLU A 9 16.27 -8.08 -20.66
CA GLU A 9 17.33 -9.10 -20.75
C GLU A 9 18.70 -8.44 -20.64
N SER A 10 19.56 -9.03 -19.82
CA SER A 10 20.98 -8.71 -19.82
C SER A 10 21.66 -9.36 -21.04
N GLY A 11 22.88 -8.96 -21.36
CA GLY A 11 23.64 -9.48 -22.52
C GLY A 11 23.89 -11.00 -22.50
N ASP A 12 23.65 -11.68 -21.38
CA ASP A 12 23.70 -13.13 -21.20
C ASP A 12 22.33 -13.82 -21.39
N GLY A 13 21.31 -13.08 -21.86
CA GLY A 13 19.94 -13.57 -22.07
C GLY A 13 19.12 -13.76 -20.79
N LYS A 14 19.61 -13.31 -19.62
CA LYS A 14 18.90 -13.46 -18.34
C LYS A 14 18.24 -12.15 -17.90
N ARG A 15 17.02 -12.25 -17.36
CA ARG A 15 16.31 -11.13 -16.72
C ARG A 15 16.60 -11.12 -15.21
N SER A 16 17.32 -10.10 -14.73
CA SER A 16 17.72 -10.01 -13.31
C SER A 16 17.01 -8.87 -12.59
N THR A 17 15.96 -9.22 -11.83
CA THR A 17 15.26 -8.26 -10.97
C THR A 17 16.14 -7.72 -9.84
N SER A 18 17.16 -8.48 -9.41
CA SER A 18 18.15 -8.02 -8.43
C SER A 18 19.09 -6.96 -9.01
N ALA A 19 19.54 -7.12 -10.26
CA ALA A 19 20.35 -6.12 -10.93
C ALA A 19 19.55 -4.82 -11.13
N LEU A 20 18.30 -4.93 -11.62
CA LEU A 20 17.40 -3.80 -11.77
C LEU A 20 17.19 -3.07 -10.44
N GLY A 21 16.83 -3.78 -9.37
CA GLY A 21 16.59 -3.15 -8.07
C GLY A 21 17.82 -2.43 -7.52
N ARG A 22 19.02 -3.01 -7.69
CA ARG A 22 20.27 -2.37 -7.30
C ARG A 22 20.54 -1.10 -8.11
N THR A 23 20.34 -1.14 -9.43
CA THR A 23 20.51 0.04 -10.30
C THR A 23 19.54 1.16 -9.91
N VAL A 24 18.25 0.85 -9.77
CA VAL A 24 17.22 1.84 -9.43
C VAL A 24 17.49 2.51 -8.08
N VAL A 25 17.84 1.73 -7.05
CA VAL A 25 18.14 2.30 -5.73
C VAL A 25 19.44 3.11 -5.74
N ALA A 26 20.44 2.71 -6.53
CA ALA A 26 21.65 3.49 -6.68
C ALA A 26 21.39 4.81 -7.42
N ASP A 27 20.61 4.78 -8.49
CA ASP A 27 20.24 5.97 -9.28
C ASP A 27 19.44 6.94 -8.41
N ALA A 28 18.44 6.45 -7.68
CA ALA A 28 17.64 7.25 -6.76
C ALA A 28 18.48 7.99 -5.70
N LEU A 29 19.58 7.39 -5.23
CA LEU A 29 20.49 8.02 -4.28
C LEU A 29 21.55 8.91 -4.93
N SER A 30 21.77 8.84 -6.24
CA SER A 30 23.02 9.34 -6.83
C SER A 30 23.20 10.85 -6.71
N ALA A 31 22.13 11.64 -6.81
CA ALA A 31 22.18 13.09 -6.65
C ALA A 31 22.29 13.54 -5.19
N VAL A 32 21.60 12.83 -4.27
CA VAL A 32 21.42 13.26 -2.87
C VAL A 32 22.46 12.63 -1.94
N ASP A 33 22.76 11.35 -2.11
CA ASP A 33 23.75 10.61 -1.32
C ASP A 33 24.66 9.76 -2.22
N PRO A 34 25.67 10.39 -2.86
CA PRO A 34 26.62 9.70 -3.73
C PRO A 34 27.39 8.57 -3.05
N VAL A 35 27.61 8.67 -1.72
CA VAL A 35 28.27 7.63 -0.93
C VAL A 35 27.36 6.41 -0.82
N GLY A 36 26.07 6.63 -0.52
CA GLY A 36 25.05 5.58 -0.49
C GLY A 36 24.88 4.90 -1.83
N ALA A 37 24.79 5.69 -2.90
CA ALA A 37 24.71 5.18 -4.26
C ALA A 37 25.92 4.28 -4.62
N ARG A 38 27.15 4.65 -4.22
CA ARG A 38 28.34 3.79 -4.41
C ARG A 38 28.22 2.49 -3.62
N GLY A 39 27.77 2.56 -2.36
CA GLY A 39 27.55 1.39 -1.51
C GLY A 39 26.53 0.41 -2.11
N VAL A 40 25.45 0.92 -2.69
CA VAL A 40 24.46 0.10 -3.42
C VAL A 40 25.09 -0.56 -4.64
N ARG A 41 25.84 0.18 -5.46
CA ARG A 41 26.48 -0.37 -6.68
C ARG A 41 27.48 -1.48 -6.37
N SER A 42 28.21 -1.38 -5.26
CA SER A 42 29.16 -2.40 -4.82
C SER A 42 28.51 -3.59 -4.10
N GLU A 43 27.20 -3.56 -3.84
CA GLU A 43 26.51 -4.63 -3.13
C GLU A 43 26.49 -5.92 -3.95
N THR A 44 27.02 -6.99 -3.37
CA THR A 44 27.10 -8.33 -3.99
C THR A 44 26.00 -9.26 -3.49
N SER A 45 25.44 -9.01 -2.31
CA SER A 45 24.44 -9.85 -1.64
C SER A 45 23.06 -9.16 -1.59
N TRP A 46 22.63 -8.58 -2.72
CA TRP A 46 21.43 -7.75 -2.83
C TRP A 46 20.19 -8.33 -2.14
N ARG A 47 19.90 -9.62 -2.35
CA ARG A 47 18.72 -10.30 -1.77
C ARG A 47 18.66 -10.23 -0.25
N GLN A 48 19.81 -10.10 0.42
CA GLN A 48 19.89 -10.02 1.88
C GLN A 48 20.07 -8.56 2.34
N ALA A 49 20.89 -7.79 1.63
CA ALA A 49 21.31 -6.46 2.05
C ALA A 49 20.36 -5.32 1.65
N TYR A 50 19.37 -5.57 0.76
CA TYR A 50 18.48 -4.52 0.25
C TYR A 50 17.82 -3.69 1.35
N ILE A 51 17.51 -4.28 2.51
CA ILE A 51 16.84 -3.60 3.63
C ILE A 51 17.64 -2.38 4.10
N VAL A 52 18.97 -2.50 4.18
CA VAL A 52 19.85 -1.40 4.60
C VAL A 52 19.79 -0.27 3.57
N HIS A 53 19.80 -0.62 2.29
CA HIS A 53 19.77 0.33 1.18
C HIS A 53 18.41 1.03 1.05
N PHE A 54 17.30 0.33 1.30
CA PHE A 54 15.96 0.93 1.32
C PHE A 54 15.74 1.84 2.51
N ARG A 55 16.32 1.50 3.67
CA ARG A 55 16.35 2.41 4.82
C ARG A 55 17.11 3.69 4.49
N ARG A 56 18.24 3.56 3.81
CA ARG A 56 19.08 4.69 3.41
C ARG A 56 18.37 5.66 2.45
N LEU A 57 17.48 5.19 1.58
CA LEU A 57 16.61 6.04 0.75
C LEU A 57 15.75 6.99 1.59
N VAL A 58 15.24 6.50 2.74
CA VAL A 58 14.45 7.34 3.64
C VAL A 58 15.38 8.29 4.39
N GLU A 59 16.45 7.79 5.00
CA GLU A 59 17.39 8.60 5.78
C GLU A 59 17.99 9.75 4.97
N ALA A 60 18.48 9.49 3.75
CA ALA A 60 19.04 10.51 2.86
C ALA A 60 17.99 11.56 2.42
N GLY A 61 16.71 11.17 2.38
CA GLY A 61 15.62 12.08 2.03
C GLY A 61 15.18 12.99 3.17
N LEU A 62 15.60 12.75 4.43
CA LEU A 62 15.15 13.55 5.58
C LEU A 62 15.85 14.90 5.71
N ASP A 63 16.98 15.08 5.03
CA ASP A 63 17.75 16.32 5.08
C ASP A 63 16.95 17.51 4.52
N SER A 64 16.11 17.28 3.49
CA SER A 64 15.22 18.31 2.95
C SER A 64 14.09 17.74 2.10
N ARG A 65 13.04 18.55 1.91
CA ARG A 65 11.95 18.30 0.96
C ARG A 65 12.47 17.98 -0.45
N ASP A 66 13.43 18.78 -0.93
CA ASP A 66 14.01 18.63 -2.27
C ASP A 66 14.80 17.33 -2.40
N ALA A 67 15.52 16.92 -1.35
CA ALA A 67 16.22 15.64 -1.30
C ALA A 67 15.24 14.47 -1.44
N ALA A 68 14.15 14.45 -0.65
CA ALA A 68 13.13 13.40 -0.74
C ALA A 68 12.48 13.32 -2.13
N LEU A 69 12.14 14.47 -2.72
CA LEU A 69 11.53 14.52 -4.05
C LEU A 69 12.51 14.15 -5.16
N SER A 70 13.80 14.52 -5.03
CA SER A 70 14.83 14.14 -5.99
C SER A 70 15.04 12.62 -5.99
N ILE A 71 15.13 12.01 -4.81
CA ILE A 71 15.20 10.54 -4.67
C ILE A 71 13.99 9.87 -5.34
N ALA A 72 12.79 10.42 -5.14
CA ALA A 72 11.57 9.87 -5.72
C ALA A 72 11.56 9.97 -7.25
N ARG A 73 11.89 11.15 -7.80
CA ARG A 73 11.94 11.39 -9.26
C ARG A 73 13.02 10.53 -9.92
N ASP A 74 14.25 10.54 -9.40
CA ASP A 74 15.37 9.79 -9.96
C ASP A 74 15.12 8.27 -9.94
N GLY A 75 14.47 7.77 -8.88
CA GLY A 75 14.05 6.38 -8.78
C GLY A 75 12.99 5.98 -9.81
N LEU A 76 11.97 6.82 -10.00
CA LEU A 76 10.96 6.64 -11.05
C LEU A 76 11.60 6.70 -12.44
N ASP A 77 12.42 7.71 -12.72
CA ASP A 77 13.09 7.88 -14.01
C ASP A 77 14.03 6.70 -14.32
N SER A 78 14.70 6.15 -13.32
CA SER A 78 15.49 4.93 -13.48
C SER A 78 14.61 3.73 -13.88
N LEU A 79 13.42 3.57 -13.29
CA LEU A 79 12.48 2.52 -13.68
C LEU A 79 12.01 2.69 -15.13
N TYR A 80 11.66 3.91 -15.56
CA TYR A 80 11.21 4.21 -16.92
C TYR A 80 12.31 3.99 -17.97
N ARG A 81 13.57 4.28 -17.63
CA ARG A 81 14.73 4.04 -18.50
C ARG A 81 15.03 2.56 -18.69
N HIS A 82 14.88 1.76 -17.63
CA HIS A 82 15.35 0.37 -17.65
C HIS A 82 14.26 -0.65 -17.96
N MET A 83 13.02 -0.45 -17.50
CA MET A 83 11.94 -1.40 -17.76
C MET A 83 11.39 -1.26 -19.18
N THR A 84 10.91 -2.36 -19.74
CA THR A 84 10.40 -2.42 -21.11
C THR A 84 8.94 -2.85 -21.16
N TYR A 85 8.24 -2.52 -22.24
CA TYR A 85 6.96 -3.10 -22.64
C TYR A 85 7.14 -3.65 -24.05
N ASP A 86 6.93 -4.96 -24.24
CA ASP A 86 7.20 -5.65 -25.52
C ASP A 86 8.59 -5.29 -26.10
N ASP A 87 9.61 -5.37 -25.23
CA ASP A 87 11.03 -5.07 -25.51
C ASP A 87 11.34 -3.60 -25.91
N LYS A 88 10.35 -2.72 -25.95
CA LYS A 88 10.56 -1.27 -26.07
C LYS A 88 10.71 -0.61 -24.70
N PRO A 89 11.68 0.31 -24.48
CA PRO A 89 11.78 1.06 -23.23
C PRO A 89 10.49 1.79 -22.89
N ILE A 90 10.08 1.71 -21.63
CA ILE A 90 8.82 2.32 -21.19
C ILE A 90 8.84 3.84 -21.38
N GLY A 91 9.98 4.51 -21.14
CA GLY A 91 10.14 5.95 -21.35
C GLY A 91 9.91 6.42 -22.80
N GLU A 92 9.90 5.50 -23.77
CA GLU A 92 9.75 5.80 -25.19
C GLU A 92 8.36 5.42 -25.75
N LEU A 93 7.44 4.98 -24.90
CA LEU A 93 6.06 4.67 -25.32
C LEU A 93 5.37 5.97 -25.73
N GLY A 94 5.07 6.10 -27.03
CA GLY A 94 4.55 7.32 -27.66
C GLY A 94 3.03 7.47 -27.64
N GLY A 95 2.32 6.57 -26.94
CA GLY A 95 0.86 6.50 -26.92
C GLY A 95 0.39 5.05 -26.70
N PHE A 96 -0.89 4.89 -26.37
CA PHE A 96 -1.49 3.59 -26.13
C PHE A 96 -2.51 3.24 -27.23
N ASP A 97 -2.03 2.58 -28.27
CA ASP A 97 -2.86 2.03 -29.34
C ASP A 97 -3.13 0.54 -29.10
N GLY A 98 -4.36 0.10 -29.37
CA GLY A 98 -4.74 -1.31 -29.29
C GLY A 98 -6.21 -1.52 -29.57
N ASP A 99 -6.60 -2.77 -29.87
CA ASP A 99 -8.01 -3.11 -30.07
C ASP A 99 -8.82 -2.76 -28.81
N PRO A 100 -9.87 -1.94 -28.92
CA PRO A 100 -10.54 -1.40 -27.75
C PRO A 100 -11.29 -2.50 -27.02
N LEU A 101 -11.18 -2.45 -25.69
CA LEU A 101 -11.95 -3.28 -24.78
C LEU A 101 -13.43 -2.90 -24.88
N GLY A 102 -14.31 -3.89 -24.80
CA GLY A 102 -15.73 -3.63 -24.61
C GLY A 102 -16.00 -3.20 -23.17
N THR A 103 -17.16 -2.58 -22.94
CA THR A 103 -17.62 -2.17 -21.60
C THR A 103 -18.92 -2.88 -21.26
N ARG A 104 -19.03 -3.33 -20.01
CA ARG A 104 -20.28 -3.81 -19.42
C ARG A 104 -20.45 -3.21 -18.04
N THR A 105 -21.68 -2.82 -17.72
CA THR A 105 -22.05 -2.29 -16.40
C THR A 105 -23.05 -3.24 -15.76
N VAL A 106 -22.79 -3.60 -14.51
CA VAL A 106 -23.72 -4.34 -13.65
C VAL A 106 -24.28 -3.36 -12.65
N ALA A 107 -25.58 -3.13 -12.72
CA ALA A 107 -26.28 -2.33 -11.72
C ALA A 107 -26.44 -3.12 -10.42
N GLY A 108 -26.18 -2.46 -9.30
CA GLY A 108 -26.48 -2.98 -7.98
C GLY A 108 -28.00 -3.07 -7.76
N ALA A 109 -28.42 -4.01 -6.91
CA ALA A 109 -29.83 -4.18 -6.53
C ALA A 109 -30.09 -3.92 -5.04
N GLY A 110 -29.04 -3.55 -4.28
CA GLY A 110 -29.15 -3.25 -2.84
C GLY A 110 -29.48 -1.79 -2.56
N GLU A 111 -29.85 -1.51 -1.31
CA GLU A 111 -30.02 -0.14 -0.81
C GLU A 111 -28.68 0.43 -0.31
N PRO A 112 -28.38 1.71 -0.57
CA PRO A 112 -27.12 2.32 -0.18
C PRO A 112 -27.03 2.46 1.36
N GLN A 113 -25.94 1.97 1.94
CA GLN A 113 -25.67 2.17 3.36
C GLN A 113 -25.20 3.61 3.60
N ARG A 114 -25.99 4.41 4.30
CA ARG A 114 -25.71 5.85 4.51
C ARG A 114 -24.83 6.15 5.72
N ASP A 115 -24.73 5.22 6.66
CA ASP A 115 -23.88 5.36 7.84
C ASP A 115 -22.57 4.58 7.69
N LEU A 116 -21.49 5.10 8.29
CA LEU A 116 -20.24 4.36 8.41
C LEU A 116 -20.42 3.22 9.42
N VAL A 117 -20.30 1.99 8.93
CA VAL A 117 -20.33 0.77 9.75
C VAL A 117 -19.04 0.01 9.57
N VAL A 118 -18.28 -0.14 10.65
CA VAL A 118 -16.97 -0.81 10.66
C VAL A 118 -17.10 -2.19 11.32
N PRO A 119 -16.93 -3.29 10.57
CA PRO A 119 -16.85 -4.62 11.17
C PRO A 119 -15.60 -4.73 12.05
N TYR A 120 -15.73 -5.17 13.29
CA TYR A 120 -14.58 -5.38 14.17
C TYR A 120 -14.86 -6.48 15.20
N ARG A 121 -14.02 -7.52 15.22
CA ARG A 121 -14.09 -8.63 16.20
C ARG A 121 -15.48 -9.27 16.36
N GLY A 122 -16.22 -9.41 15.27
CA GLY A 122 -17.56 -10.01 15.25
C GLY A 122 -18.69 -9.00 15.35
N ASP A 123 -18.40 -7.77 15.79
CA ASP A 123 -19.37 -6.69 15.92
C ASP A 123 -19.42 -5.81 14.68
N ARG A 124 -20.49 -5.02 14.57
CA ARG A 124 -20.68 -3.96 13.56
C ARG A 124 -20.71 -2.61 14.27
N LEU A 125 -19.57 -1.94 14.34
CA LEU A 125 -19.43 -0.69 15.07
C LEU A 125 -20.00 0.48 14.26
N THR A 126 -20.81 1.31 14.91
CA THR A 126 -21.37 2.56 14.38
C THR A 126 -21.59 3.56 15.52
N GLY A 127 -21.81 4.84 15.20
CA GLY A 127 -22.06 5.90 16.17
C GLY A 127 -21.09 5.87 17.37
N ASP A 128 -21.62 5.88 18.59
CA ASP A 128 -20.85 5.91 19.82
C ASP A 128 -19.94 4.69 20.03
N ASP A 129 -20.34 3.51 19.55
CA ASP A 129 -19.49 2.30 19.64
C ASP A 129 -18.22 2.46 18.80
N LEU A 130 -18.36 3.06 17.62
CA LEU A 130 -17.22 3.38 16.76
C LEU A 130 -16.36 4.49 17.38
N HIS A 131 -16.95 5.55 17.93
CA HIS A 131 -16.20 6.59 18.65
C HIS A 131 -15.33 6.02 19.77
N ARG A 132 -15.91 5.16 20.64
CA ARG A 132 -15.19 4.48 21.72
C ARG A 132 -14.08 3.57 21.22
N GLN A 133 -14.29 2.88 20.10
CA GLN A 133 -13.26 2.04 19.52
C GLN A 133 -12.10 2.86 18.95
N LEU A 134 -12.38 4.00 18.31
CA LEU A 134 -11.35 4.91 17.82
C LEU A 134 -10.51 5.49 18.97
N ASP A 135 -11.14 5.88 20.09
CA ASP A 135 -10.42 6.32 21.30
C ASP A 135 -9.49 5.24 21.84
N ARG A 136 -9.96 3.99 21.88
CA ARG A 136 -9.14 2.84 22.29
C ARG A 136 -7.94 2.65 21.36
N TRP A 137 -8.13 2.73 20.04
CA TRP A 137 -7.02 2.60 19.10
C TRP A 137 -5.97 3.72 19.24
N ILE A 138 -6.36 4.97 19.53
CA ILE A 138 -5.39 6.02 19.86
C ILE A 138 -4.67 5.71 21.18
N ALA A 139 -5.41 5.38 22.24
CA ALA A 139 -4.84 5.14 23.56
C ALA A 139 -3.83 3.98 23.55
N ASP A 140 -4.14 2.92 22.79
CA ASP A 140 -3.25 1.77 22.57
C ASP A 140 -2.13 2.08 21.57
N GLY A 141 -2.14 3.26 20.94
CA GLY A 141 -1.17 3.72 19.95
C GLY A 141 -1.18 2.85 18.70
N ILE A 142 -2.36 2.37 18.28
CA ILE A 142 -2.58 1.54 17.10
C ILE A 142 -2.62 2.38 15.82
N VAL A 143 -3.16 3.60 15.92
CA VAL A 143 -3.30 4.57 14.84
C VAL A 143 -2.83 5.95 15.30
N GLU A 144 -2.52 6.84 14.37
CA GLU A 144 -2.21 8.24 14.67
C GLU A 144 -3.48 9.06 14.96
N PRO A 145 -3.42 10.13 15.78
CA PRO A 145 -4.60 10.93 16.11
C PRO A 145 -5.36 11.48 14.88
N SER A 146 -4.62 11.93 13.86
CA SER A 146 -5.19 12.44 12.61
C SER A 146 -5.99 11.38 11.83
N PHE A 147 -5.71 10.08 12.02
CA PHE A 147 -6.53 9.01 11.46
C PHE A 147 -7.94 9.04 12.07
N VAL A 148 -8.04 9.17 13.39
CA VAL A 148 -9.33 9.19 14.08
C VAL A 148 -10.10 10.46 13.79
N GLU A 149 -9.42 11.60 13.70
CA GLU A 149 -10.04 12.87 13.28
C GLU A 149 -10.67 12.73 11.89
N ALA A 150 -9.94 12.14 10.93
CA ALA A 150 -10.46 11.88 9.58
C ALA A 150 -11.66 10.94 9.58
N ILE A 151 -11.61 9.82 10.32
CA ILE A 151 -12.74 8.89 10.42
C ILE A 151 -13.96 9.56 11.09
N ARG A 152 -13.74 10.37 12.14
CA ARG A 152 -14.81 11.12 12.81
C ARG A 152 -15.43 12.18 11.90
N ALA A 153 -14.65 12.82 11.05
CA ALA A 153 -15.16 13.74 10.03
C ALA A 153 -16.11 13.01 9.06
N VAL A 154 -15.77 11.80 8.61
CA VAL A 154 -16.68 10.98 7.79
C VAL A 154 -17.93 10.59 8.57
N MET A 155 -17.81 10.21 9.84
CA MET A 155 -18.97 9.89 10.68
C MET A 155 -19.90 11.09 10.87
N ALA A 156 -19.35 12.30 10.97
CA ALA A 156 -20.10 13.54 11.14
C ALA A 156 -20.76 14.03 9.85
N ASN A 157 -20.32 13.55 8.69
CA ASN A 157 -20.82 13.90 7.36
C ASN A 157 -21.19 12.63 6.58
N PRO A 158 -22.26 11.91 6.96
CA PRO A 158 -22.62 10.64 6.34
C PRO A 158 -22.92 10.75 4.83
N ASP A 159 -23.33 11.92 4.36
CA ASP A 159 -23.51 12.25 2.93
C ASP A 159 -22.22 12.14 2.12
N TRP A 160 -21.04 12.25 2.75
CA TRP A 160 -19.75 12.09 2.06
C TRP A 160 -19.52 10.69 1.49
N LEU A 161 -20.16 9.67 2.08
CA LEU A 161 -20.04 8.27 1.64
C LEU A 161 -20.63 8.05 0.24
N ASP A 162 -21.59 8.88 -0.16
CA ASP A 162 -22.07 8.93 -1.53
C ASP A 162 -20.95 9.50 -2.41
N LEU A 163 -20.44 8.69 -3.34
CA LEU A 163 -19.43 9.08 -4.33
C LEU A 163 -19.97 9.00 -5.77
N THR A 164 -21.29 9.11 -5.97
CA THR A 164 -21.92 9.04 -7.30
C THR A 164 -21.51 10.18 -8.24
N ASP A 165 -20.93 11.26 -7.70
CA ASP A 165 -20.32 12.36 -8.46
C ASP A 165 -18.93 12.03 -9.04
N ARG A 166 -18.37 10.85 -8.72
CA ARG A 166 -17.05 10.39 -9.18
C ARG A 166 -17.10 8.94 -9.66
N ARG A 167 -16.22 8.59 -10.59
CA ARG A 167 -15.95 7.19 -10.98
C ARG A 167 -14.68 6.72 -10.28
N VAL A 168 -14.83 5.77 -9.36
CA VAL A 168 -13.67 5.23 -8.64
C VAL A 168 -13.12 4.02 -9.40
N VAL A 169 -11.94 4.17 -10.00
CA VAL A 169 -11.23 3.09 -10.67
C VAL A 169 -10.50 2.25 -9.63
N VAL A 170 -10.81 0.96 -9.55
CA VAL A 170 -10.20 0.01 -8.62
C VAL A 170 -9.35 -0.99 -9.42
N LEU A 171 -8.05 -0.74 -9.47
CA LEU A 171 -7.08 -1.67 -10.05
C LEU A 171 -6.74 -2.77 -9.04
N GLY A 172 -7.03 -4.02 -9.39
CA GLY A 172 -7.00 -5.15 -8.46
C GLY A 172 -8.33 -5.31 -7.72
N ALA A 173 -9.46 -5.31 -8.43
CA ALA A 173 -10.80 -5.38 -7.87
C ALA A 173 -11.04 -6.59 -6.94
N GLY A 174 -10.35 -7.70 -7.16
CA GLY A 174 -10.38 -8.89 -6.33
C GLY A 174 -9.49 -8.84 -5.09
N ALA A 175 -8.68 -7.80 -4.91
CA ALA A 175 -7.77 -7.66 -3.77
C ALA A 175 -8.55 -7.50 -2.45
N GLU A 176 -8.06 -8.13 -1.38
CA GLU A 176 -8.76 -8.14 -0.07
C GLU A 176 -8.67 -6.79 0.65
N MET A 177 -7.69 -5.96 0.29
CA MET A 177 -7.48 -4.62 0.85
C MET A 177 -8.14 -3.52 0.03
N GLY A 178 -8.64 -3.82 -1.17
CA GLY A 178 -9.27 -2.80 -2.03
C GLY A 178 -10.61 -2.32 -1.47
N PRO A 179 -11.02 -1.07 -1.76
CA PRO A 179 -12.23 -0.45 -1.21
C PRO A 179 -13.51 -0.90 -1.92
N LEU A 180 -13.42 -1.77 -2.94
CA LEU A 180 -14.52 -2.19 -3.82
C LEU A 180 -15.82 -2.47 -3.06
N ILE A 181 -15.76 -3.32 -2.03
CA ILE A 181 -16.95 -3.74 -1.28
C ILE A 181 -17.61 -2.55 -0.58
N SER A 182 -16.82 -1.69 0.06
CA SER A 182 -17.31 -0.50 0.78
C SER A 182 -17.92 0.51 -0.19
N LEU A 183 -17.25 0.78 -1.31
CA LEU A 183 -17.72 1.69 -2.35
C LEU A 183 -19.05 1.24 -2.94
N LEU A 184 -19.16 -0.03 -3.35
CA LEU A 184 -20.41 -0.58 -3.86
C LEU A 184 -21.51 -0.57 -2.80
N ARG A 185 -21.17 -0.81 -1.52
CA ARG A 185 -22.13 -0.73 -0.41
C ARG A 185 -22.70 0.67 -0.21
N TRP A 186 -21.89 1.71 -0.42
CA TRP A 186 -22.32 3.11 -0.31
C TRP A 186 -23.02 3.65 -1.56
N GLY A 187 -23.12 2.84 -2.64
CA GLY A 187 -23.80 3.25 -3.87
C GLY A 187 -22.89 3.85 -4.93
N ALA A 188 -21.57 3.82 -4.74
CA ALA A 188 -20.63 4.43 -5.67
C ALA A 188 -20.58 3.72 -7.03
N ASP A 189 -20.20 4.48 -8.05
CA ASP A 189 -19.90 3.99 -9.37
C ASP A 189 -18.44 3.52 -9.46
N VAL A 190 -18.22 2.22 -9.54
CA VAL A 190 -16.88 1.62 -9.52
C VAL A 190 -16.49 1.08 -10.90
N VAL A 191 -15.31 1.49 -11.38
CA VAL A 191 -14.68 0.96 -12.60
C VAL A 191 -13.62 -0.05 -12.18
N ALA A 192 -13.87 -1.35 -12.39
CA ALA A 192 -13.03 -2.41 -11.88
C ALA A 192 -12.14 -3.02 -12.96
N VAL A 193 -10.84 -3.14 -12.66
CA VAL A 193 -9.88 -3.91 -13.47
C VAL A 193 -9.25 -5.00 -12.59
N ASP A 194 -9.27 -6.22 -13.07
CA ASP A 194 -8.51 -7.35 -12.53
C ASP A 194 -8.21 -8.33 -13.66
N LEU A 195 -7.38 -9.33 -13.37
CA LEU A 195 -6.98 -10.38 -14.30
C LEU A 195 -8.21 -11.07 -14.91
N PRO A 196 -8.16 -11.48 -16.19
CA PRO A 196 -9.24 -12.20 -16.86
C PRO A 196 -9.33 -13.64 -16.35
N ARG A 197 -9.81 -13.80 -15.12
CA ARG A 197 -9.93 -15.07 -14.39
C ARG A 197 -11.37 -15.25 -13.90
N PRO A 198 -12.10 -16.26 -14.37
CA PRO A 198 -13.52 -16.42 -14.04
C PRO A 198 -13.82 -16.40 -12.54
N ALA A 199 -13.04 -17.12 -11.72
CA ALA A 199 -13.23 -17.15 -10.27
C ALA A 199 -13.07 -15.78 -9.57
N VAL A 200 -12.29 -14.86 -10.15
CA VAL A 200 -12.20 -13.48 -9.63
C VAL A 200 -13.49 -12.75 -9.94
N TRP A 201 -13.95 -12.82 -11.19
CA TRP A 201 -15.13 -12.11 -11.66
C TRP A 201 -16.43 -12.65 -11.11
N GLU A 202 -16.60 -13.97 -10.94
CA GLU A 202 -17.75 -14.55 -10.24
C GLU A 202 -17.94 -13.94 -8.84
N ARG A 203 -16.85 -13.81 -8.07
CA ARG A 203 -16.88 -13.18 -6.75
C ARG A 203 -17.17 -11.69 -6.83
N VAL A 204 -16.50 -10.95 -7.72
CA VAL A 204 -16.63 -9.50 -7.86
C VAL A 204 -18.03 -9.12 -8.34
N LEU A 205 -18.55 -9.78 -9.37
CA LEU A 205 -19.90 -9.59 -9.90
C LEU A 205 -20.95 -9.97 -8.86
N GLY A 206 -20.72 -11.06 -8.11
CA GLY A 206 -21.60 -11.44 -7.00
C GLY A 206 -21.63 -10.41 -5.86
N VAL A 207 -20.53 -9.69 -5.61
CA VAL A 207 -20.51 -8.55 -4.68
C VAL A 207 -21.32 -7.39 -5.26
N ALA A 208 -21.10 -7.01 -6.51
CA ALA A 208 -21.80 -5.90 -7.16
C ALA A 208 -23.32 -6.10 -7.16
N ALA A 209 -23.80 -7.27 -7.58
CA ALA A 209 -25.22 -7.57 -7.63
C ALA A 209 -25.94 -7.47 -6.27
N ARG A 210 -25.22 -7.62 -5.14
CA ARG A 210 -25.79 -7.57 -3.78
C ARG A 210 -25.84 -6.17 -3.16
N HIS A 211 -25.08 -5.22 -3.69
CA HIS A 211 -24.94 -3.89 -3.10
C HIS A 211 -25.59 -2.83 -4.00
N ALA A 212 -25.55 -1.56 -3.57
CA ALA A 212 -26.27 -0.48 -4.24
C ALA A 212 -25.53 0.10 -5.45
N GLY A 213 -24.20 0.09 -5.41
CA GLY A 213 -23.36 0.72 -6.42
C GLY A 213 -23.29 -0.06 -7.72
N ASN A 214 -22.89 0.64 -8.78
CA ASN A 214 -22.72 0.04 -10.10
C ASN A 214 -21.28 -0.38 -10.32
N LEU A 215 -21.09 -1.49 -11.02
CA LEU A 215 -19.77 -2.01 -11.39
C LEU A 215 -19.61 -1.99 -12.91
N THR A 216 -18.69 -1.17 -13.40
CA THR A 216 -18.27 -1.14 -14.81
C THR A 216 -16.99 -1.93 -14.98
N VAL A 217 -16.96 -2.88 -15.93
CA VAL A 217 -15.83 -3.78 -16.15
C VAL A 217 -15.42 -3.81 -17.63
N PRO A 218 -14.11 -4.00 -17.92
CA PRO A 218 -13.67 -4.25 -19.29
C PRO A 218 -14.04 -5.68 -19.67
N VAL A 219 -14.41 -5.88 -20.94
CA VAL A 219 -14.68 -7.20 -21.50
C VAL A 219 -14.01 -7.38 -22.85
N HIS A 220 -13.71 -8.63 -23.21
CA HIS A 220 -13.37 -8.95 -24.59
C HIS A 220 -14.59 -8.71 -25.50
N ARG A 221 -14.34 -8.33 -26.76
CA ARG A 221 -15.42 -8.19 -27.77
C ARG A 221 -16.20 -9.51 -27.88
N ASP A 222 -17.52 -9.41 -28.07
CA ASP A 222 -18.46 -10.54 -28.17
C ASP A 222 -18.70 -11.38 -26.90
N THR A 223 -18.28 -10.89 -25.73
CA THR A 223 -18.57 -11.54 -24.45
C THR A 223 -20.08 -11.71 -24.22
N LYS A 224 -20.52 -12.97 -24.10
CA LYS A 224 -21.89 -13.35 -23.70
C LYS A 224 -22.00 -13.60 -22.19
N ASP A 225 -21.08 -14.39 -21.66
CA ASP A 225 -20.96 -14.64 -20.21
C ASP A 225 -19.94 -13.68 -19.61
N LEU A 226 -20.43 -12.77 -18.77
CA LEU A 226 -19.61 -11.73 -18.16
C LEU A 226 -18.53 -12.29 -17.23
N ALA A 227 -18.79 -13.37 -16.50
CA ALA A 227 -17.79 -13.96 -15.62
C ALA A 227 -16.61 -14.54 -16.41
N GLN A 228 -16.87 -15.05 -17.63
CA GLN A 228 -15.85 -15.64 -18.50
C GLN A 228 -15.08 -14.60 -19.32
N GLY A 229 -15.74 -13.52 -19.73
CA GLY A 229 -15.16 -12.53 -20.65
C GLY A 229 -14.74 -11.20 -20.01
N ALA A 230 -14.96 -10.99 -18.71
CA ALA A 230 -14.51 -9.80 -18.00
C ALA A 230 -13.02 -9.86 -17.64
N GLY A 231 -12.44 -8.66 -17.55
CA GLY A 231 -11.07 -8.42 -17.09
C GLY A 231 -10.07 -8.15 -18.20
N ALA A 232 -8.90 -7.69 -17.76
CA ALA A 232 -7.76 -7.38 -18.60
C ALA A 232 -6.50 -7.48 -17.76
N ASP A 233 -5.41 -8.01 -18.31
CA ASP A 233 -4.16 -8.12 -17.57
C ASP A 233 -3.37 -6.82 -17.73
N LEU A 234 -3.23 -6.05 -16.65
CA LEU A 234 -2.49 -4.78 -16.65
C LEU A 234 -1.06 -4.90 -17.18
N VAL A 235 -0.42 -6.08 -17.09
CA VAL A 235 0.94 -6.26 -17.58
C VAL A 235 0.98 -6.37 -19.09
N SER A 236 0.08 -7.14 -19.71
CA SER A 236 0.08 -7.43 -21.16
C SER A 236 -0.92 -6.61 -21.97
N ASP A 237 -1.98 -6.11 -21.35
CA ASP A 237 -3.02 -5.28 -21.97
C ASP A 237 -2.87 -3.79 -21.60
N LEU A 238 -1.71 -3.37 -21.08
CA LEU A 238 -1.48 -2.01 -20.58
C LEU A 238 -2.00 -0.91 -21.52
N PRO A 239 -1.71 -0.92 -22.84
CA PRO A 239 -2.25 0.08 -23.75
C PRO A 239 -3.77 0.08 -23.81
N ARG A 240 -4.37 -1.10 -23.90
CA ARG A 240 -5.82 -1.27 -24.04
C ARG A 240 -6.54 -0.82 -22.78
N VAL A 241 -6.00 -1.14 -21.61
CA VAL A 241 -6.56 -0.71 -20.32
C VAL A 241 -6.41 0.79 -20.10
N ALA A 242 -5.26 1.38 -20.46
CA ALA A 242 -5.04 2.81 -20.37
C ALA A 242 -6.04 3.57 -21.25
N ALA A 243 -6.17 3.19 -22.53
CA ALA A 243 -7.14 3.80 -23.45
C ALA A 243 -8.58 3.63 -22.95
N TRP A 244 -8.94 2.45 -22.44
CA TRP A 244 -10.28 2.16 -21.92
C TRP A 244 -10.64 3.01 -20.69
N ILE A 245 -9.73 3.17 -19.72
CA ILE A 245 -9.96 4.02 -18.54
C ILE A 245 -10.05 5.49 -18.92
N THR A 246 -9.18 5.98 -19.81
CA THR A 246 -9.22 7.38 -20.28
C THR A 246 -10.56 7.73 -20.91
N ALA A 247 -11.19 6.78 -21.59
CA ALA A 247 -12.50 6.93 -22.24
C ALA A 247 -13.70 6.86 -21.27
N ILE A 248 -13.49 6.63 -19.97
CA ILE A 248 -14.58 6.67 -18.99
C ILE A 248 -15.02 8.11 -18.72
N ASP A 249 -16.32 8.35 -18.81
CA ASP A 249 -16.93 9.65 -18.57
C ASP A 249 -16.93 10.05 -17.09
N GLY A 250 -16.74 11.35 -16.84
CA GLY A 250 -16.82 11.96 -15.51
C GLY A 250 -15.51 11.96 -14.73
N PRO A 251 -15.48 12.60 -13.54
CA PRO A 251 -14.26 12.75 -12.74
C PRO A 251 -13.75 11.40 -12.21
N LEU A 252 -12.46 11.13 -12.41
CA LEU A 252 -11.85 9.86 -12.04
C LEU A 252 -11.08 9.92 -10.72
N VAL A 253 -11.16 8.82 -9.97
CA VAL A 253 -10.25 8.50 -8.87
C VAL A 253 -9.53 7.19 -9.21
N LEU A 254 -8.22 7.23 -9.47
CA LEU A 254 -7.44 6.05 -9.82
C LEU A 254 -6.83 5.39 -8.57
N GLY A 255 -7.42 4.27 -8.16
CA GLY A 255 -6.96 3.48 -7.01
C GLY A 255 -6.09 2.29 -7.38
N ASN A 256 -4.89 2.24 -6.80
CA ASN A 256 -3.92 1.15 -6.99
C ASN A 256 -3.95 0.16 -5.82
N TYR A 257 -4.58 -0.99 -6.03
CA TYR A 257 -4.68 -2.08 -5.03
C TYR A 257 -4.11 -3.41 -5.55
N VAL A 258 -3.34 -3.36 -6.66
CA VAL A 258 -2.78 -4.57 -7.25
C VAL A 258 -1.72 -5.18 -6.34
N TYR A 259 -1.67 -6.50 -6.37
CA TYR A 259 -0.63 -7.28 -5.71
C TYR A 259 -0.37 -8.56 -6.50
N ALA A 260 0.90 -8.91 -6.65
CA ALA A 260 1.32 -10.20 -7.13
C ALA A 260 2.55 -10.68 -6.35
N ASP A 261 2.95 -11.94 -6.55
CA ASP A 261 4.13 -12.48 -5.89
C ASP A 261 5.40 -12.25 -6.73
N GLY A 262 6.52 -11.99 -6.04
CA GLY A 262 7.85 -11.95 -6.64
C GLY A 262 8.03 -10.88 -7.73
N ALA A 263 8.62 -11.27 -8.86
CA ALA A 263 8.93 -10.35 -9.97
C ALA A 263 7.66 -9.78 -10.64
N THR A 264 6.56 -10.53 -10.65
CA THR A 264 5.29 -10.08 -11.22
C THR A 264 4.75 -8.87 -10.48
N ASN A 265 4.99 -8.75 -9.16
CA ASN A 265 4.59 -7.58 -8.39
C ASN A 265 5.23 -6.29 -8.91
N LEU A 266 6.51 -6.36 -9.26
CA LEU A 266 7.24 -5.22 -9.83
C LEU A 266 6.70 -4.89 -11.23
N ARG A 267 6.47 -5.90 -12.07
CA ARG A 267 5.92 -5.73 -13.42
C ARG A 267 4.56 -5.04 -13.40
N VAL A 268 3.64 -5.51 -12.56
CA VAL A 268 2.30 -4.91 -12.46
C VAL A 268 2.34 -3.53 -11.81
N SER A 269 3.21 -3.30 -10.82
CA SER A 269 3.37 -1.97 -10.21
C SER A 269 3.88 -0.94 -11.23
N MET A 270 4.83 -1.35 -12.07
CA MET A 270 5.33 -0.52 -13.16
C MET A 270 4.24 -0.26 -14.21
N ALA A 271 3.47 -1.29 -14.62
CA ALA A 271 2.36 -1.10 -15.54
C ALA A 271 1.32 -0.08 -15.01
N VAL A 272 0.98 -0.16 -13.73
CA VAL A 272 0.08 0.80 -13.10
C VAL A 272 0.68 2.21 -13.04
N ASP A 273 1.98 2.38 -12.80
CA ASP A 273 2.60 3.71 -12.82
C ASP A 273 2.56 4.33 -14.22
N VAL A 274 2.86 3.54 -15.25
CA VAL A 274 2.76 3.98 -16.65
C VAL A 274 1.34 4.43 -16.98
N LEU A 275 0.34 3.61 -16.66
CA LEU A 275 -1.07 3.94 -16.80
C LEU A 275 -1.41 5.23 -16.04
N THR A 276 -0.96 5.36 -14.80
CA THR A 276 -1.18 6.54 -13.95
C THR A 276 -0.64 7.80 -14.61
N THR A 277 0.62 7.78 -15.06
CA THR A 277 1.24 8.95 -15.70
C THR A 277 0.59 9.31 -17.02
N SER A 278 0.12 8.33 -17.79
CA SER A 278 -0.62 8.58 -19.02
C SER A 278 -1.97 9.21 -18.73
N LEU A 279 -2.71 8.64 -17.78
CA LEU A 279 -4.03 9.13 -17.42
C LEU A 279 -3.95 10.56 -16.88
N MET A 280 -2.97 10.87 -16.03
CA MET A 280 -2.79 12.24 -15.51
C MET A 280 -2.46 13.26 -16.61
N LYS A 281 -1.82 12.85 -17.72
CA LYS A 281 -1.55 13.74 -18.85
C LYS A 281 -2.83 14.06 -19.63
N GLU A 282 -3.66 13.05 -19.86
CA GLU A 282 -4.91 13.17 -20.63
C GLU A 282 -6.08 13.71 -19.78
N ARG A 283 -6.06 13.44 -18.48
CA ARG A 283 -7.11 13.72 -17.48
C ARG A 283 -6.47 14.33 -16.22
N PRO A 284 -5.97 15.57 -16.27
CA PRO A 284 -5.21 16.20 -15.18
C PRO A 284 -6.01 16.40 -13.88
N GLU A 285 -7.34 16.30 -13.94
CA GLU A 285 -8.24 16.34 -12.79
C GLU A 285 -8.31 15.03 -11.99
N THR A 286 -7.67 13.95 -12.48
CA THR A 286 -7.70 12.63 -11.86
C THR A 286 -7.06 12.66 -10.47
N ALA A 287 -7.81 12.23 -9.45
CA ALA A 287 -7.26 11.99 -8.13
C ALA A 287 -6.64 10.59 -8.04
N LEU A 288 -5.61 10.40 -7.21
CA LEU A 288 -4.94 9.12 -7.02
C LEU A 288 -5.19 8.54 -5.63
N ALA A 289 -5.30 7.22 -5.54
CA ALA A 289 -5.45 6.50 -4.28
C ALA A 289 -4.50 5.31 -4.15
N PHE A 290 -3.80 5.22 -3.02
CA PHE A 290 -2.80 4.21 -2.73
C PHE A 290 -2.87 3.76 -1.26
N LEU A 291 -2.50 2.50 -1.01
CA LEU A 291 -2.27 1.99 0.34
C LEU A 291 -0.79 1.74 0.56
N ALA A 292 -0.18 2.51 1.46
CA ALA A 292 1.18 2.26 1.88
C ALA A 292 1.21 1.04 2.82
N THR A 293 2.16 0.14 2.59
CA THR A 293 2.35 -1.04 3.46
C THR A 293 2.95 -0.58 4.79
N PRO A 294 2.50 -1.10 5.94
CA PRO A 294 3.03 -0.70 7.24
C PRO A 294 4.40 -1.37 7.52
N THR A 295 4.79 -2.35 6.70
CA THR A 295 6.06 -3.09 6.76
C THR A 295 7.12 -2.51 5.80
N ASP A 296 7.25 -1.19 5.77
CA ASP A 296 8.29 -0.47 5.02
C ASP A 296 9.08 0.42 5.99
N VAL A 297 9.99 1.23 5.47
CA VAL A 297 10.71 2.24 6.23
C VAL A 297 9.97 3.58 6.16
N PHE A 298 9.71 4.18 7.32
CA PHE A 298 9.05 5.48 7.45
C PHE A 298 9.83 6.37 8.41
N ALA A 299 9.84 7.68 8.13
CA ALA A 299 10.06 8.63 9.20
C ALA A 299 8.75 8.80 9.98
N VAL A 300 8.87 8.87 11.30
CA VAL A 300 7.74 8.89 12.23
C VAL A 300 7.83 10.10 13.15
N PRO A 301 6.68 10.62 13.62
CA PRO A 301 6.65 11.78 14.50
C PRO A 301 7.36 11.53 15.85
N ALA A 302 7.86 12.60 16.47
CA ALA A 302 8.59 12.53 17.74
C ALA A 302 7.72 11.94 18.87
N GLU A 303 6.42 12.14 18.82
CA GLU A 303 5.42 11.58 19.73
C GLU A 303 5.40 10.05 19.67
N ALA A 304 5.57 9.46 18.48
CA ALA A 304 5.68 8.01 18.33
C ALA A 304 6.99 7.48 18.94
N VAL A 305 8.08 8.22 18.79
CA VAL A 305 9.38 7.90 19.41
C VAL A 305 9.30 7.96 20.93
N ALA A 306 8.69 9.02 21.48
CA ALA A 306 8.51 9.19 22.91
C ALA A 306 7.62 8.09 23.53
N GLU A 307 6.55 7.71 22.84
CA GLU A 307 5.67 6.60 23.21
C GLU A 307 6.42 5.26 23.26
N ALA A 308 7.13 4.93 22.18
CA ALA A 308 7.93 3.72 22.06
C ALA A 308 8.99 3.61 23.16
N ASP A 309 9.68 4.72 23.44
CA ASP A 309 10.68 4.80 24.49
C ASP A 309 10.07 4.68 25.90
N ARG A 310 8.89 5.27 26.15
CA ARG A 310 8.13 5.07 27.39
C ARG A 310 7.77 3.59 27.59
N ARG A 311 7.20 2.94 26.57
CA ARG A 311 6.85 1.50 26.61
C ARG A 311 8.09 0.62 26.76
N TYR A 312 9.24 1.01 26.22
CA TYR A 312 10.49 0.28 26.41
C TYR A 312 11.02 0.38 27.84
N ARG A 313 10.86 1.54 28.49
CA ARG A 313 11.28 1.74 29.90
C ARG A 313 10.34 1.06 30.88
N ASP A 314 9.06 0.93 30.53
CA ASP A 314 8.08 0.24 31.37
C ASP A 314 8.53 -1.21 31.64
N ARG A 315 8.39 -1.63 32.90
CA ARG A 315 8.85 -2.93 33.42
C ARG A 315 7.71 -3.95 33.51
N SER A 316 6.53 -3.64 32.95
CA SER A 316 5.36 -4.51 32.93
C SER A 316 5.51 -5.69 31.92
N GLY A 317 4.82 -6.80 32.21
CA GLY A 317 4.71 -7.97 31.32
C GLY A 317 6.05 -8.59 30.86
N LEU A 318 6.24 -8.68 29.54
CA LEU A 318 7.48 -9.16 28.87
C LEU A 318 8.74 -8.36 29.30
N GLY A 319 8.57 -7.14 29.83
CA GLY A 319 9.64 -6.32 30.38
C GLY A 319 10.46 -7.00 31.49
N ARG A 320 9.86 -7.93 32.24
CA ARG A 320 10.55 -8.73 33.26
C ARG A 320 11.49 -9.79 32.67
N LEU A 321 11.13 -10.36 31.51
CA LEU A 321 11.93 -11.35 30.77
C LEU A 321 12.95 -10.69 29.82
N LYS A 322 12.88 -9.37 29.65
CA LYS A 322 13.76 -8.61 28.74
C LYS A 322 15.25 -8.79 29.02
N ARG A 323 15.67 -8.68 30.28
CA ARG A 323 17.10 -8.82 30.67
C ARG A 323 17.65 -10.21 30.34
N PRO A 324 17.03 -11.32 30.77
CA PRO A 324 17.54 -12.65 30.43
C PRO A 324 17.49 -12.92 28.92
N VAL A 325 16.42 -12.53 28.22
CA VAL A 325 16.32 -12.73 26.75
C VAL A 325 17.39 -11.93 25.99
N ARG A 326 17.65 -10.68 26.40
CA ARG A 326 18.72 -9.87 25.80
C ARG A 326 20.11 -10.45 26.09
N LEU A 327 20.35 -10.94 27.29
CA LEU A 327 21.63 -11.56 27.64
C LEU A 327 21.87 -12.82 26.80
N LEU A 328 20.88 -13.71 26.72
CA LEU A 328 20.97 -14.96 25.97
C LEU A 328 21.07 -14.75 24.45
N SER A 329 20.48 -13.67 23.91
CA SER A 329 20.53 -13.35 22.49
C SER A 329 21.74 -12.49 22.07
N GLY A 330 22.67 -12.19 22.98
CA GLY A 330 23.77 -11.26 22.72
C GLY A 330 23.30 -9.85 22.37
N GLY A 331 22.15 -9.43 22.93
CA GLY A 331 21.54 -8.12 22.72
C GLY A 331 20.74 -7.94 21.43
N ARG A 332 20.61 -8.99 20.60
CA ARG A 332 19.95 -8.94 19.28
C ARG A 332 18.42 -8.93 19.35
N LEU A 333 17.82 -9.54 20.37
CA LEU A 333 16.37 -9.54 20.57
C LEU A 333 15.95 -8.38 21.48
N LEU A 334 14.71 -7.92 21.34
CA LEU A 334 14.13 -6.87 22.18
C LEU A 334 15.00 -5.59 22.23
N SER A 335 15.60 -5.22 21.10
CA SER A 335 16.27 -3.93 20.95
C SER A 335 15.23 -2.81 20.87
N ARG A 336 15.61 -1.60 21.30
CA ARG A 336 14.74 -0.41 21.23
C ARG A 336 14.25 -0.19 19.80
N ASN A 337 13.01 0.28 19.66
CA ASN A 337 12.47 0.67 18.35
C ASN A 337 13.24 1.87 17.76
N TYR A 338 13.56 2.86 18.60
CA TYR A 338 14.29 4.06 18.23
C TYR A 338 15.39 4.42 19.24
N PRO A 339 16.42 5.18 18.82
CA PRO A 339 17.21 5.99 19.74
C PRO A 339 16.30 6.96 20.51
N PRO A 340 16.47 7.13 21.84
CA PRO A 340 15.71 8.12 22.60
C PRO A 340 15.92 9.53 22.07
N GLY A 341 14.84 10.29 21.90
CA GLY A 341 14.88 11.68 21.42
C GLY A 341 15.13 11.86 19.93
N ALA A 342 15.06 10.80 19.12
CA ALA A 342 15.16 10.92 17.67
C ALA A 342 13.98 11.74 17.09
N GLU A 343 14.29 12.72 16.22
CA GLU A 343 13.30 13.60 15.61
C GLU A 343 13.72 13.96 14.16
N PRO A 344 12.98 13.50 13.14
CA PRO A 344 12.00 12.41 13.23
C PRO A 344 12.67 11.07 13.58
N GLY A 345 11.88 10.12 14.08
CA GLY A 345 12.35 8.73 14.22
C GLY A 345 12.38 8.01 12.88
N VAL A 346 13.26 7.04 12.68
CA VAL A 346 13.26 6.16 11.49
C VAL A 346 12.75 4.77 11.89
N HIS A 347 11.52 4.48 11.51
CA HIS A 347 10.91 3.17 11.72
C HIS A 347 11.28 2.23 10.58
N ASP A 348 11.96 1.14 10.88
CA ASP A 348 12.34 0.11 9.90
C ASP A 348 11.59 -1.20 10.19
N ALA A 349 10.49 -1.39 9.46
CA ALA A 349 9.64 -2.58 9.51
C ALA A 349 9.77 -3.46 8.26
N LEU A 350 10.83 -3.31 7.47
CA LEU A 350 11.04 -4.16 6.31
C LEU A 350 11.19 -5.62 6.74
N VAL A 351 10.43 -6.49 6.08
CA VAL A 351 10.42 -7.93 6.33
C VAL A 351 11.27 -8.61 5.25
N PRO A 352 12.44 -9.20 5.59
CA PRO A 352 13.34 -9.84 4.61
C PRO A 352 12.64 -10.86 3.71
N GLN A 353 11.66 -11.57 4.25
CA GLN A 353 10.90 -12.62 3.55
C GLN A 353 10.02 -12.08 2.42
N GLN A 354 9.66 -10.78 2.42
CA GLN A 354 8.92 -10.16 1.32
C GLN A 354 9.83 -9.93 0.09
N GLY A 355 11.14 -9.77 0.32
CA GLY A 355 12.15 -9.65 -0.72
C GLY A 355 12.23 -8.26 -1.39
N PRO A 356 13.30 -8.03 -2.17
CA PRO A 356 13.60 -6.72 -2.75
C PRO A 356 12.58 -6.25 -3.79
N ASN A 357 11.96 -7.17 -4.53
CA ASN A 357 10.97 -6.81 -5.56
C ASN A 357 9.68 -6.25 -4.95
N TYR A 358 9.25 -6.78 -3.81
CA TYR A 358 8.12 -6.23 -3.07
C TYR A 358 8.46 -4.83 -2.52
N ALA A 359 9.64 -4.68 -1.91
CA ALA A 359 10.08 -3.38 -1.39
C ALA A 359 10.16 -2.32 -2.50
N LEU A 360 10.72 -2.66 -3.67
CA LEU A 360 10.80 -1.73 -4.80
C LEU A 360 9.42 -1.36 -5.34
N ALA A 361 8.52 -2.34 -5.50
CA ALA A 361 7.16 -2.10 -5.96
C ALA A 361 6.38 -1.16 -5.01
N LYS A 362 6.51 -1.35 -3.70
CA LYS A 362 5.88 -0.46 -2.71
C LYS A 362 6.54 0.92 -2.64
N ARG A 363 7.86 0.98 -2.86
CA ARG A 363 8.59 2.24 -2.93
C ARG A 363 8.20 3.07 -4.15
N LEU A 364 8.02 2.44 -5.31
CA LEU A 364 7.49 3.06 -6.53
C LEU A 364 6.15 3.76 -6.26
N GLN A 365 5.21 3.09 -5.58
CA GLN A 365 3.89 3.65 -5.26
C GLN A 365 4.02 4.92 -4.40
N ARG A 366 4.90 4.90 -3.38
CA ARG A 366 5.16 6.05 -2.50
C ARG A 366 5.84 7.20 -3.24
N TRP A 367 6.82 6.90 -4.08
CA TRP A 367 7.49 7.90 -4.91
C TRP A 367 6.52 8.59 -5.86
N ARG A 368 5.66 7.83 -6.56
CA ARG A 368 4.63 8.42 -7.42
C ARG A 368 3.68 9.32 -6.65
N ALA A 369 3.20 8.86 -5.50
CA ALA A 369 2.31 9.66 -4.65
C ALA A 369 2.95 10.98 -4.21
N ALA A 370 4.22 10.96 -3.77
CA ALA A 370 4.96 12.16 -3.36
C ALA A 370 5.15 13.14 -4.53
N VAL A 371 5.56 12.64 -5.71
CA VAL A 371 5.77 13.47 -6.91
C VAL A 371 4.46 14.05 -7.43
N ALA A 372 3.38 13.27 -7.43
CA ALA A 372 2.07 13.74 -7.87
C ALA A 372 1.49 14.81 -6.93
N ARG A 373 1.62 14.62 -5.61
CA ARG A 373 1.17 15.61 -4.61
C ARG A 373 1.97 16.91 -4.73
N ASP A 374 3.28 16.82 -4.89
CA ASP A 374 4.14 18.00 -5.14
C ASP A 374 3.75 18.76 -6.41
N ALA A 375 3.29 18.04 -7.44
CA ALA A 375 2.73 18.64 -8.66
C ALA A 375 1.29 19.17 -8.52
N GLY A 376 0.71 19.15 -7.31
CA GLY A 376 -0.65 19.64 -7.03
C GLY A 376 -1.78 18.65 -7.32
N THR A 377 -1.47 17.39 -7.62
CA THR A 377 -2.49 16.35 -7.81
C THR A 377 -3.11 15.96 -6.46
N ALA A 378 -4.43 15.74 -6.42
CA ALA A 378 -5.09 15.18 -5.25
C ALA A 378 -4.65 13.71 -5.05
N VAL A 379 -4.03 13.40 -3.91
CA VAL A 379 -3.49 12.07 -3.62
C VAL A 379 -3.90 11.60 -2.22
N SER A 380 -4.67 10.52 -2.16
CA SER A 380 -4.89 9.73 -0.95
C SER A 380 -3.84 8.63 -0.88
N LEU A 381 -2.81 8.81 -0.05
CA LEU A 381 -1.82 7.78 0.28
C LEU A 381 -1.81 7.64 1.80
N ASN A 382 -2.33 6.52 2.28
CA ASN A 382 -2.43 6.28 3.72
C ASN A 382 -1.74 4.97 4.10
N VAL A 383 -1.05 4.95 5.23
CA VAL A 383 -0.46 3.74 5.80
C VAL A 383 -1.58 2.83 6.30
N ALA A 384 -1.76 1.69 5.64
CA ALA A 384 -2.78 0.72 6.00
C ALA A 384 -2.26 -0.24 7.07
N PRO A 385 -3.13 -0.77 7.96
CA PRO A 385 -2.69 -1.63 9.05
C PRO A 385 -2.28 -3.03 8.56
N ALA A 386 -1.47 -3.71 9.37
CA ALA A 386 -1.16 -5.11 9.15
C ALA A 386 -2.47 -5.91 9.18
N THR A 387 -2.74 -6.65 8.11
CA THR A 387 -4.07 -7.26 7.89
C THR A 387 -3.93 -8.74 7.59
N ARG A 388 -4.79 -9.57 8.20
CA ARG A 388 -4.81 -11.03 8.04
C ARG A 388 -5.41 -11.46 6.70
N THR A 389 -4.76 -11.11 5.60
CA THR A 389 -5.17 -11.50 4.24
C THR A 389 -4.75 -12.94 3.92
N ARG A 390 -5.44 -13.57 2.96
CA ARG A 390 -5.09 -14.89 2.42
C ARG A 390 -3.66 -14.94 1.88
N SER A 391 -3.19 -13.86 1.26
CA SER A 391 -1.81 -13.78 0.74
C SER A 391 -0.75 -13.85 1.85
N VAL A 392 -1.03 -13.25 3.01
CA VAL A 392 -0.10 -13.25 4.15
C VAL A 392 -0.16 -14.58 4.91
N VAL A 393 -1.36 -15.11 5.19
CA VAL A 393 -1.50 -16.34 6.00
C VAL A 393 -1.03 -17.61 5.27
N ARG A 394 -0.87 -17.58 3.95
CA ARG A 394 -0.22 -18.66 3.19
C ARG A 394 1.22 -18.90 3.64
N ASN A 395 1.92 -17.87 4.13
CA ASN A 395 3.24 -18.03 4.72
C ASN A 395 3.10 -18.36 6.22
N ARG A 396 3.43 -19.61 6.59
CA ARG A 396 3.30 -20.12 7.98
C ARG A 396 4.04 -19.27 9.01
N ALA A 397 5.21 -18.72 8.66
CA ALA A 397 5.98 -17.88 9.57
C ALA A 397 5.30 -16.54 9.81
N LEU A 398 4.77 -15.90 8.75
CA LEU A 398 4.01 -14.66 8.90
C LEU A 398 2.68 -14.88 9.63
N ALA A 399 1.97 -15.98 9.35
CA ALA A 399 0.75 -16.35 10.06
C ALA A 399 1.00 -16.50 11.57
N ALA A 400 2.06 -17.21 11.96
CA ALA A 400 2.46 -17.37 13.35
C ALA A 400 2.88 -16.02 13.98
N ALA A 401 3.65 -15.21 13.27
CA ALA A 401 4.02 -13.87 13.75
C ALA A 401 2.76 -13.02 14.04
N TYR A 402 1.76 -13.05 13.15
CA TYR A 402 0.52 -12.30 13.31
C TYR A 402 -0.32 -12.81 14.49
N ALA A 403 -0.33 -14.13 14.74
CA ALA A 403 -0.96 -14.70 15.93
C ALA A 403 -0.29 -14.20 17.23
N GLY A 404 1.04 -14.05 17.25
CA GLY A 404 1.78 -13.55 18.41
C GLY A 404 1.87 -12.03 18.55
N ALA A 405 1.50 -11.27 17.50
CA ALA A 405 1.74 -9.83 17.40
C ALA A 405 1.09 -9.01 18.54
N HIS A 406 -0.10 -9.40 18.98
CA HIS A 406 -0.83 -8.74 20.08
C HIS A 406 -0.03 -8.69 21.39
N ARG A 407 0.90 -9.63 21.62
CA ARG A 407 1.80 -9.62 22.81
C ARG A 407 2.80 -8.48 22.81
N PHE A 408 2.98 -7.82 21.67
CA PHE A 408 3.84 -6.65 21.50
C PHE A 408 3.04 -5.36 21.31
N GLY A 409 1.72 -5.39 21.55
CA GLY A 409 0.84 -4.24 21.35
C GLY A 409 0.58 -3.94 19.87
N ILE A 410 0.77 -4.93 18.99
CA ILE A 410 0.49 -4.80 17.56
C ILE A 410 -0.89 -5.37 17.28
N GLU A 411 -1.76 -4.56 16.69
CA GLU A 411 -3.09 -4.98 16.23
C GLU A 411 -3.00 -5.46 14.77
N VAL A 412 -3.41 -6.70 14.55
CA VAL A 412 -3.57 -7.27 13.20
C VAL A 412 -5.05 -7.28 12.88
N PHE A 413 -5.44 -6.48 11.89
CA PHE A 413 -6.82 -6.25 11.53
C PHE A 413 -7.35 -7.38 10.62
N GLU A 414 -8.67 -7.59 10.66
CA GLU A 414 -9.36 -8.39 9.66
C GLU A 414 -9.52 -7.59 8.35
N PRO A 415 -9.48 -8.23 7.16
CA PRO A 415 -9.61 -7.53 5.89
C PRO A 415 -10.84 -6.62 5.79
N ALA A 416 -11.99 -7.07 6.34
CA ALA A 416 -13.22 -6.30 6.34
C ALA A 416 -13.17 -5.03 7.22
N THR A 417 -12.35 -5.04 8.27
CA THR A 417 -12.12 -3.85 9.10
C THR A 417 -11.22 -2.88 8.34
N SER A 418 -10.08 -3.36 7.86
CA SER A 418 -9.09 -2.55 7.16
C SER A 418 -9.66 -1.92 5.89
N ASN A 419 -10.34 -2.70 5.03
CA ASN A 419 -10.86 -2.18 3.77
C ASN A 419 -11.95 -1.11 3.98
N THR A 420 -12.74 -1.21 5.04
CA THR A 420 -13.78 -0.23 5.38
C THR A 420 -13.15 1.06 5.88
N LEU A 421 -12.18 0.96 6.80
CA LEU A 421 -11.45 2.12 7.32
C LEU A 421 -10.63 2.84 6.23
N MET A 422 -9.92 2.08 5.39
CA MET A 422 -9.15 2.67 4.29
C MET A 422 -10.05 3.29 3.22
N ALA A 423 -11.23 2.72 2.96
CA ALA A 423 -12.22 3.34 2.09
C ALA A 423 -12.81 4.63 2.69
N ALA A 424 -13.03 4.66 4.00
CA ALA A 424 -13.49 5.88 4.69
C ALA A 424 -12.43 6.97 4.64
N LEU A 425 -11.14 6.64 4.79
CA LEU A 425 -10.05 7.60 4.57
C LEU A 425 -10.00 8.10 3.12
N LEU A 426 -10.21 7.23 2.13
CA LEU A 426 -10.31 7.67 0.74
C LEU A 426 -11.46 8.68 0.58
N VAL A 427 -12.63 8.42 1.15
CA VAL A 427 -13.77 9.35 1.15
C VAL A 427 -13.38 10.68 1.80
N HIS A 428 -12.78 10.63 2.98
CA HIS A 428 -12.28 11.83 3.67
C HIS A 428 -11.37 12.66 2.77
N ASP A 429 -10.35 12.04 2.18
CA ASP A 429 -9.34 12.73 1.38
C ASP A 429 -9.89 13.30 0.06
N LEU A 430 -11.04 12.81 -0.42
CA LEU A 430 -11.74 13.31 -1.59
C LEU A 430 -12.74 14.43 -1.29
N ARG A 431 -13.19 14.53 -0.03
CA ARG A 431 -14.27 15.42 0.42
C ARG A 431 -13.78 16.58 1.28
N ALA A 432 -12.69 16.37 2.01
CA ALA A 432 -12.08 17.36 2.90
C ALA A 432 -10.70 17.79 2.39
N PRO A 433 -10.29 19.04 2.66
CA PRO A 433 -8.91 19.45 2.45
C PRO A 433 -7.95 18.59 3.29
N VAL A 434 -7.01 17.92 2.63
CA VAL A 434 -5.89 17.24 3.31
C VAL A 434 -4.78 18.28 3.54
N PRO A 435 -4.24 18.40 4.76
CA PRO A 435 -3.16 19.35 5.03
C PRO A 435 -1.93 19.09 4.13
N ALA A 436 -1.42 20.15 3.51
CA ALA A 436 -0.13 20.11 2.84
C ALA A 436 0.97 20.30 3.89
N HIS A 437 1.91 19.37 3.98
CA HIS A 437 3.04 19.48 4.90
C HIS A 437 4.31 19.89 4.16
N ASP A 438 5.23 20.54 4.89
CA ASP A 438 6.52 20.99 4.33
C ASP A 438 7.40 19.86 3.79
N HIS A 439 7.20 18.62 4.27
CA HIS A 439 8.04 17.49 3.92
C HIS A 439 7.20 16.23 3.65
N PRO A 440 7.46 15.49 2.54
CA PRO A 440 6.69 14.30 2.15
C PRO A 440 6.49 13.22 3.24
N TRP A 441 7.44 13.02 4.15
CA TRP A 441 7.29 12.01 5.19
C TRP A 441 6.16 12.35 6.18
N ARG A 442 5.87 13.65 6.38
CA ARG A 442 4.76 14.09 7.23
C ARG A 442 3.41 13.76 6.59
N ASP A 443 3.32 13.86 5.26
CA ASP A 443 2.12 13.40 4.54
C ASP A 443 1.93 11.89 4.68
N GLU A 444 3.00 11.10 4.70
CA GLU A 444 2.91 9.65 4.93
C GLU A 444 2.55 9.29 6.37
N ALA A 445 2.92 10.15 7.33
CA ALA A 445 2.58 9.99 8.75
C ALA A 445 1.15 10.45 9.08
N TYR A 446 0.63 11.41 8.32
CA TYR A 446 -0.74 11.88 8.45
C TYR A 446 -1.74 10.74 8.21
N ALA A 447 -2.74 10.64 9.09
CA ALA A 447 -3.76 9.61 9.07
C ALA A 447 -3.23 8.16 9.00
N ALA A 448 -2.03 7.89 9.52
CA ALA A 448 -1.45 6.56 9.49
C ALA A 448 -2.17 5.58 10.44
N ALA A 449 -2.62 4.45 9.90
CA ALA A 449 -3.09 3.30 10.66
C ALA A 449 -2.02 2.21 10.70
N HIS A 450 -0.96 2.43 11.47
CA HIS A 450 0.23 1.56 11.48
C HIS A 450 0.10 0.30 12.37
N GLY A 451 -1.06 0.02 12.93
CA GLY A 451 -1.34 -1.19 13.71
C GLY A 451 -0.50 -1.32 14.98
N GLY A 452 0.00 -0.21 15.54
CA GLY A 452 0.89 -0.22 16.72
C GLY A 452 2.39 -0.30 16.42
N LEU A 453 2.79 -0.55 15.17
CA LEU A 453 4.19 -0.77 14.81
C LEU A 453 5.11 0.42 15.13
N TRP A 454 4.65 1.65 14.94
CA TRP A 454 5.46 2.84 15.19
C TRP A 454 5.60 3.15 16.68
N ARG A 455 4.59 2.81 17.47
CA ARG A 455 4.53 3.17 18.90
C ARG A 455 4.97 2.05 19.83
N GLN A 456 5.37 0.88 19.32
CA GLN A 456 5.81 -0.25 20.15
C GLN A 456 7.21 -0.04 20.76
N ALA A 457 7.50 -0.76 21.84
CA ALA A 457 8.77 -0.68 22.56
C ALA A 457 9.99 -1.17 21.76
N TYR A 458 9.80 -2.19 20.93
CA TYR A 458 10.89 -2.96 20.34
C TYR A 458 10.94 -2.79 18.83
N SER A 459 12.14 -2.80 18.25
CA SER A 459 12.24 -2.79 16.79
C SER A 459 11.60 -4.06 16.20
N PRO A 460 10.83 -3.96 15.12
CA PRO A 460 10.07 -5.09 14.57
C PRO A 460 10.93 -6.34 14.35
N ARG A 461 12.12 -6.19 13.76
CA ARG A 461 13.04 -7.30 13.47
C ARG A 461 13.57 -7.99 14.74
N SER A 462 13.68 -7.28 15.86
CA SER A 462 14.14 -7.85 17.14
C SER A 462 13.05 -8.56 17.93
N ALA A 463 11.78 -8.33 17.58
CA ALA A 463 10.61 -8.95 18.21
C ALA A 463 9.98 -10.06 17.34
N LEU A 464 10.15 -10.00 16.02
CA LEU A 464 9.47 -10.89 15.07
C LEU A 464 9.69 -12.38 15.37
N GLY A 465 10.93 -12.81 15.64
CA GLY A 465 11.22 -14.21 15.96
C GLY A 465 10.53 -14.70 17.24
N LEU A 466 10.40 -13.83 18.23
CA LEU A 466 9.66 -14.13 19.46
C LEU A 466 8.15 -14.17 19.22
N ALA A 467 7.62 -13.27 18.39
CA ALA A 467 6.22 -13.28 17.99
C ALA A 467 5.85 -14.58 17.27
N VAL A 468 6.70 -15.07 16.35
CA VAL A 468 6.52 -16.38 15.70
C VAL A 468 6.46 -17.51 16.73
N PHE A 469 7.42 -17.56 17.65
CA PHE A 469 7.46 -18.61 18.68
C PHE A 469 6.21 -18.60 19.58
N LEU A 470 5.81 -17.43 20.06
CA LEU A 470 4.61 -17.26 20.90
C LEU A 470 3.33 -17.61 20.13
N GLY A 471 3.25 -17.25 18.85
CA GLY A 471 2.13 -17.58 17.98
C GLY A 471 1.95 -19.09 17.78
N LEU A 472 3.04 -19.82 17.54
CA LEU A 472 3.01 -21.29 17.41
C LEU A 472 2.49 -21.98 18.68
N GLY A 473 2.83 -21.45 19.86
CA GLY A 473 2.31 -21.93 21.14
C GLY A 473 0.81 -21.69 21.31
N SER A 474 0.30 -20.55 20.83
CA SER A 474 -1.15 -20.23 20.91
C SER A 474 -2.03 -21.00 19.93
N THR A 475 -1.48 -21.49 18.83
CA THR A 475 -2.23 -22.31 17.83
C THR A 475 -2.34 -23.79 18.19
N ARG A 476 -1.67 -24.23 19.27
CA ARG A 476 -1.68 -25.61 19.76
C ARG A 476 -2.50 -25.80 21.04
N GLY A 477 -3.20 -24.74 21.48
CA GLY A 477 -4.03 -24.73 22.69
C GLY A 477 -5.51 -24.64 22.36
#